data_AF-A0A1F7CLU7-F1
#
_entry.id   AF-A0A1F7CLU7-F1
#
_cell.length_a   1.000
_cell.length_b   1.000
_cell.length_c   1.000
_cell.angle_alpha   90.00
_cell.angle_beta   90.00
_cell.angle_gamma   90.00
#
_symmetry.space_group_name_H-M   'P 1'
#
loop_
_entity.id
_entity.type
_entity.pdbx_description
1 polymer ?
#
loop_
_entity_poly.entity_id
_entity_poly.type
_entity_poly.pdbx_seq_one_letter_code
_entity_poly.pdbx_strand_id
1 'polypeptide(L)'
;MQRHNYPLKKYIKAVEKIAEEKGLALVKVTATKGSIVRFELFERGEHVPMSIWTIHHEHNKKQIVWSKDDYRKAADRLVCTYEEFIQRLDAA
;
A
#
# COMPACT_ATOMS: atom_id res chain seq x y z
N MET A 1 11.58 -16.00 10.60
CA MET A 1 10.99 -14.99 9.68
C MET A 1 10.57 -13.79 10.51
N GLN A 2 11.08 -12.59 10.22
CA GLN A 2 10.58 -11.37 10.86
C GLN A 2 9.09 -11.20 10.54
N ARG A 3 8.28 -10.91 11.56
CA ARG A 3 6.87 -10.55 11.39
C ARG A 3 6.81 -9.03 11.19
N HIS A 4 6.49 -8.62 9.97
CA HIS A 4 6.24 -7.22 9.65
C HIS A 4 4.83 -6.86 10.11
N ASN A 5 4.73 -5.91 11.04
CA ASN A 5 3.47 -5.45 11.64
C ASN A 5 3.45 -3.93 11.59
N TYR A 6 2.96 -3.37 10.48
CA TYR A 6 2.93 -1.93 10.29
C TYR A 6 1.51 -1.38 10.44
N PRO A 7 1.33 -0.24 11.12
CA PRO A 7 0.05 0.46 11.13
C PRO A 7 -0.38 0.81 9.70
N LEU A 8 -1.68 0.68 9.40
CA LEU A 8 -2.27 1.00 8.10
C LEU A 8 -1.90 2.41 7.63
N LYS A 9 -1.88 3.40 8.54
CA LYS A 9 -1.49 4.78 8.20
C LYS A 9 -0.05 4.87 7.67
N LYS A 10 0.86 4.10 8.25
CA LYS A 10 2.27 4.05 7.82
C LYS A 10 2.40 3.31 6.49
N TYR A 11 1.60 2.26 6.31
CA TYR A 11 1.46 1.56 5.02
C TYR A 11 1.02 2.49 3.89
N ILE A 12 -0.08 3.23 4.09
CA ILE A 12 -0.62 4.15 3.09
C ILE A 12 0.42 5.19 2.69
N LYS A 13 1.09 5.81 3.65
CA LYS A 13 2.15 6.79 3.38
C LYS A 13 3.30 6.21 2.56
N ALA A 14 3.72 4.97 2.85
CA ALA A 14 4.77 4.33 2.07
C ALA A 14 4.33 4.10 0.62
N VAL A 15 3.09 3.65 0.39
CA VAL A 15 2.52 3.50 -0.95
C VAL A 15 2.49 4.83 -1.70
N GLU A 16 2.00 5.90 -1.05
CA GLU A 16 1.91 7.24 -1.64
C GLU A 16 3.29 7.77 -2.05
N LYS A 17 4.29 7.67 -1.17
CA LYS A 17 5.67 8.10 -1.46
C LYS A 17 6.31 7.32 -2.61
N ILE A 18 6.15 6.00 -2.62
CA ILE A 18 6.71 5.15 -3.70
C ILE A 18 6.06 5.49 -5.04
N ALA A 19 4.74 5.72 -5.05
CA ALA A 19 4.03 6.12 -6.25
C ALA A 19 4.53 7.48 -6.76
N GLU A 20 4.64 8.48 -5.87
CA GLU A 20 5.13 9.82 -6.19
C GLU A 20 6.54 9.79 -6.82
N GLU A 21 7.47 9.07 -6.21
CA GLU A 21 8.85 8.96 -6.71
C GLU A 21 8.96 8.27 -8.07
N LYS A 22 8.00 7.41 -8.40
CA LYS A 22 7.91 6.74 -9.71
C LYS A 22 7.22 7.61 -10.77
N GLY A 23 6.88 8.86 -10.43
CA GLY A 23 6.21 9.79 -11.34
C GLY A 23 4.73 9.49 -11.54
N LEU A 24 4.12 8.69 -10.66
CA LEU A 24 2.70 8.37 -10.71
C LEU A 24 1.91 9.51 -10.06
N ALA A 25 0.73 9.79 -10.61
CA ALA A 25 0.06 11.05 -10.30
C ALA A 25 -0.80 11.01 -9.05
N LEU A 26 -1.41 9.85 -8.76
CA LEU A 26 -2.34 9.73 -7.64
C LEU A 26 -2.45 8.29 -7.15
N VAL A 27 -2.42 8.13 -5.83
CA VAL A 27 -2.91 6.93 -5.15
C VAL A 27 -4.21 7.30 -4.45
N LYS A 28 -5.31 6.67 -4.86
CA LYS A 28 -6.58 6.80 -4.16
C LYS A 28 -6.76 5.63 -3.20
N VAL A 29 -7.04 5.96 -1.94
CA VAL A 29 -7.23 4.98 -0.88
C VAL A 29 -8.68 5.01 -0.44
N THR A 30 -9.38 3.89 -0.58
CA THR A 30 -10.80 3.77 -0.23
C THR A 30 -10.98 2.67 0.80
N ALA A 31 -11.56 3.01 1.96
CA ALA A 31 -12.01 2.01 2.91
C ALA A 31 -13.19 1.23 2.32
N THR A 32 -13.13 -0.09 2.40
CA THR A 32 -14.23 -0.97 1.96
C THR A 32 -14.90 -1.59 3.20
N LYS A 33 -15.93 -2.42 3.01
CA LYS A 33 -16.60 -3.06 4.16
C LYS A 33 -15.62 -3.96 4.92
N GLY A 34 -15.64 -3.86 6.25
CA GLY A 34 -14.75 -4.61 7.12
C GLY A 34 -13.35 -3.99 7.24
N SER A 35 -12.36 -4.80 7.59
CA SER A 35 -10.98 -4.34 7.75
C SER A 35 -10.18 -4.47 6.46
N ILE A 36 -10.74 -3.92 5.38
CA ILE A 36 -10.20 -4.01 4.02
C ILE A 36 -10.07 -2.61 3.44
N VAL A 37 -8.90 -2.32 2.87
CA VAL A 37 -8.61 -1.07 2.17
C VAL A 37 -8.27 -1.36 0.72
N ARG A 38 -8.88 -0.61 -0.19
CA ARG A 38 -8.62 -0.63 -1.63
C ARG A 38 -7.69 0.52 -1.99
N PHE A 39 -6.70 0.22 -2.80
CA PHE A 39 -5.79 1.17 -3.42
C PHE A 39 -6.05 1.18 -4.92
N GLU A 40 -6.06 2.38 -5.48
CA GLU A 40 -6.19 2.61 -6.92
C GLU A 40 -5.07 3.56 -7.33
N LEU A 41 -4.23 3.13 -8.27
CA LEU A 41 -3.09 3.88 -8.76
C LEU A 41 -3.40 4.45 -10.14
N PHE A 42 -3.07 5.73 -10.36
CA PHE A 42 -3.36 6.44 -11.60
C PHE A 42 -2.10 7.07 -12.20
N GLU A 43 -2.02 7.03 -13.52
CA GLU A 43 -1.07 7.85 -14.28
C GLU A 43 -1.56 9.30 -14.40
N ARG A 44 -0.66 10.21 -14.79
CA ARG A 44 -0.96 11.65 -14.85
C ARG A 44 -1.96 11.95 -15.96
N GLY A 45 -3.10 12.53 -15.55
CA GLY A 45 -4.17 12.93 -16.48
C GLY A 45 -5.16 11.82 -16.80
N GLU A 46 -4.97 10.63 -16.23
CA GLU A 46 -5.85 9.48 -16.47
C GLU A 46 -6.97 9.40 -15.44
N HIS A 47 -8.15 8.99 -15.89
CA HIS A 47 -9.32 8.73 -15.05
C HIS A 47 -9.52 7.24 -14.75
N VAL A 48 -8.79 6.37 -15.44
CA VAL A 48 -8.83 4.92 -15.26
C VAL A 48 -7.60 4.50 -14.44
N PRO A 49 -7.78 3.73 -13.35
CA PRO A 49 -6.62 3.29 -12.58
C PRO A 49 -5.82 2.25 -13.36
N MET A 50 -4.50 2.44 -13.42
CA MET A 50 -3.58 1.48 -14.03
C MET A 50 -3.46 0.20 -13.20
N SER A 51 -3.68 0.31 -11.88
CA SER A 51 -3.54 -0.80 -10.95
C SER A 51 -4.49 -0.64 -9.77
N ILE A 52 -5.08 -1.75 -9.35
CA ILE A 52 -6.00 -1.81 -8.22
C ILE A 52 -5.62 -3.02 -7.36
N TRP A 53 -5.56 -2.83 -6.06
CA TRP A 53 -5.41 -3.94 -5.12
C TRP A 53 -6.10 -3.66 -3.78
N THR A 54 -6.26 -4.71 -3.00
CA THR A 54 -6.81 -4.63 -1.64
C THR A 54 -5.85 -5.24 -0.64
N ILE A 55 -5.85 -4.70 0.57
CA ILE A 55 -5.14 -5.27 1.72
C ILE A 55 -6.07 -5.43 2.90
N HIS A 56 -5.70 -6.32 3.81
CA HIS A 56 -6.38 -6.51 5.08
C HIS A 56 -5.60 -5.86 6.21
N HIS A 57 -6.33 -5.30 7.16
CA HIS A 57 -5.77 -4.87 8.43
C HIS A 57 -6.58 -5.46 9.59
N GLU A 58 -6.08 -5.34 10.81
CA GLU A 58 -6.83 -5.77 11.98
C GLU A 58 -8.05 -4.87 12.23
N HIS A 59 -9.14 -5.46 12.72
CA HIS A 59 -10.33 -4.74 13.19
C HIS A 59 -10.11 -4.18 14.60
N ASN A 60 -9.07 -3.38 14.79
CA ASN A 60 -8.76 -2.74 16.07
C ASN A 60 -8.30 -1.30 15.87
N LYS A 61 -8.16 -0.55 16.97
CA LYS A 61 -7.75 0.86 16.95
C LYS A 61 -6.39 1.10 16.27
N LYS A 62 -5.51 0.11 16.26
CA LYS A 62 -4.16 0.22 15.67
C LYS A 62 -4.15 -0.05 14.16
N GLN A 63 -5.14 -0.79 13.65
CA GLN A 63 -5.29 -1.16 12.24
C GLN A 63 -3.98 -1.70 11.65
N ILE A 64 -3.47 -2.80 12.22
CA ILE A 64 -2.19 -3.38 11.82
C ILE A 64 -2.35 -4.19 10.54
N VAL A 65 -1.47 -3.96 9.57
CA VAL A 65 -1.25 -4.86 8.43
C VAL A 65 -0.16 -5.83 8.86
N TRP A 66 -0.38 -7.13 8.63
CA TRP A 66 0.54 -8.21 9.02
C TRP A 66 0.72 -9.27 7.92
N SER A 67 -0.13 -9.23 6.90
CA SER A 67 -0.14 -10.20 5.81
C SER A 67 1.07 -10.00 4.90
N LYS A 68 1.93 -11.03 4.82
CA LYS A 68 3.06 -11.04 3.89
C LYS A 68 2.64 -10.88 2.44
N ASP A 69 1.49 -11.46 2.08
CA ASP A 69 0.96 -11.40 0.73
C ASP A 69 0.47 -10.00 0.38
N ASP A 70 -0.06 -9.25 1.35
CA ASP A 70 -0.50 -7.87 1.09
C ASP A 70 0.69 -6.95 0.84
N TYR A 71 1.80 -7.12 1.57
CA TYR A 71 3.06 -6.42 1.27
C TYR A 71 3.60 -6.76 -0.13
N ARG A 72 3.58 -8.04 -0.50
CA ARG A 72 4.02 -8.48 -1.84
C ARG A 72 3.16 -7.92 -2.96
N LYS A 73 1.83 -7.90 -2.77
CA LYS A 73 0.90 -7.28 -3.73
C LYS A 73 1.24 -5.82 -3.94
N ALA A 74 1.44 -5.05 -2.86
CA ALA A 74 1.78 -3.64 -3.01
C ALA A 74 3.13 -3.44 -3.71
N ALA A 75 4.16 -4.21 -3.36
CA ALA A 75 5.45 -4.15 -4.04
C ALA A 75 5.32 -4.41 -5.55
N ASP A 76 4.60 -5.47 -5.93
CA ASP A 76 4.31 -5.81 -7.33
C ASP A 76 3.55 -4.68 -8.06
N ARG A 77 2.48 -4.16 -7.44
CA ARG A 77 1.67 -3.08 -8.05
C ARG A 77 2.40 -1.75 -8.14
N LEU A 78 3.38 -1.51 -7.27
CA LEU A 78 4.23 -0.33 -7.28
C LEU A 78 5.52 -0.54 -8.09
N VAL A 79 5.72 -1.72 -8.71
CA VAL A 79 6.91 -2.03 -9.50
C VAL A 79 8.19 -1.85 -8.67
N CYS A 80 8.21 -2.39 -7.45
CA CYS A 80 9.41 -2.47 -6.61
C CYS A 80 9.56 -3.87 -6.02
N THR A 81 10.75 -4.15 -5.50
CA THR A 81 11.01 -5.39 -4.76
C THR A 81 10.32 -5.38 -3.40
N TYR A 82 10.10 -6.57 -2.84
CA TYR A 82 9.57 -6.71 -1.49
C TYR A 82 10.47 -5.99 -0.47
N GLU A 83 11.78 -6.15 -0.59
CA GLU A 83 12.78 -5.57 0.28
C GLU A 83 12.75 -4.03 0.22
N GLU A 84 12.69 -3.43 -0.97
CA GLU A 84 12.53 -1.98 -1.13
C GLU A 84 11.25 -1.49 -0.45
N PHE A 85 10.12 -2.19 -0.64
CA PHE A 85 8.86 -1.83 0.00
C PHE A 85 8.97 -1.84 1.54
N ILE A 86 9.59 -2.86 2.12
CA ILE A 86 9.83 -2.94 3.57
C ILE A 86 10.75 -1.82 4.04
N GLN A 87 11.82 -1.50 3.32
CA GLN A 87 12.72 -0.38 3.67
C GLN A 87 11.97 0.96 3.69
N ARG A 88 11.05 1.17 2.73
CA ARG A 88 10.21 2.37 2.71
C ARG A 88 9.22 2.41 3.86
N LEU A 89 8.67 1.26 4.24
CA LEU A 89 7.89 1.17 5.46
C LEU A 89 8.74 1.55 6.66
N ASP A 90 9.96 1.03 6.83
CA ASP A 90 10.78 1.41 7.99
C ASP A 90 11.08 2.92 8.06
N ALA A 91 11.27 3.57 6.91
CA ALA A 91 11.54 5.01 6.79
C ALA A 91 10.32 5.95 6.85
N ALA A 92 9.08 5.43 6.77
CA ALA A 92 7.83 6.22 6.71
C ALA A 92 7.27 6.62 8.09
#